data_AF-A0A1F9B9T8-F1
#
_entry.id   AF-A0A1F9B9T8-F1
#
_cell.length_a   1.000
_cell.length_b   1.000
_cell.length_c   1.000
_cell.angle_alpha   90.00
_cell.angle_beta   90.00
_cell.angle_gamma   90.00
#
_symmetry.space_group_name_H-M   'P 1'
#
loop_
_entity.id
_entity.type
_entity.pdbx_description
1 polymer ?
#
loop_
_entity_poly.entity_id
_entity_poly.type
_entity_poly.pdbx_seq_one_letter_code
_entity_poly.pdbx_strand_id
1 'polypeptide(L)'
;MTCKIKKITHPFAWELYQAKIDQSIVTGKPMVERPFHYENTETGQLYYDLYGCLAWPSEVSDKDEGMPGYAAVVGIVKSKKEENPQNALFQLLIETESKDVPTLLNNCLKIREEYGYGLHPNLLQAWFGDPERFVTTLALYNEKQIAAGGEKAAVLIIPPDDFYDTKRFDNYVRSLRSCIMPSNTRFYFGKNEILKNRLREFRDKDPAVLGAGGLVHSLLSRCEWLDQTRENAFNIEEEELVQ
;
A
#
# COMPACT_ATOMS: atom_id res chain seq x y z
N MET A 1 3.00 10.83 21.08
CA MET A 1 1.90 10.08 20.46
C MET A 1 2.14 8.61 20.71
N THR A 2 1.11 7.88 21.12
CA THR A 2 1.21 6.43 21.33
C THR A 2 1.00 5.74 19.98
N CYS A 3 1.94 4.90 19.55
CA CYS A 3 1.82 4.14 18.32
C CYS A 3 0.58 3.23 18.36
N LYS A 4 -0.26 3.27 17.32
CA LYS A 4 -1.49 2.49 17.22
C LYS A 4 -1.28 1.05 16.80
N ILE A 5 -0.08 0.71 16.34
CA ILE A 5 0.27 -0.61 15.84
C ILE A 5 1.39 -1.20 16.69
N LYS A 6 1.32 -2.50 16.97
CA LYS A 6 2.44 -3.28 17.50
C LYS A 6 2.79 -4.40 16.52
N LYS A 7 4.10 -4.65 16.36
CA LYS A 7 4.59 -5.82 15.61
C LYS A 7 4.52 -7.05 16.50
N ILE A 8 4.00 -8.14 15.96
CA ILE A 8 3.96 -9.46 16.60
C ILE A 8 4.86 -10.39 15.81
N THR A 9 5.72 -11.09 16.53
CA THR A 9 6.64 -12.08 15.96
C THR A 9 6.70 -13.26 16.92
N HIS A 10 6.61 -14.47 16.38
CA HIS A 10 6.69 -15.68 17.19
C HIS A 10 8.15 -15.91 17.65
N PRO A 11 8.40 -16.49 18.85
CA PRO A 11 9.76 -16.82 19.29
C PRO A 11 10.53 -17.71 18.30
N PHE A 12 9.82 -18.64 17.64
CA PHE A 12 10.34 -19.55 16.60
C PHE A 12 9.91 -19.10 15.19
N ALA A 13 9.98 -17.78 14.94
CA ALA A 13 9.52 -17.17 13.71
C ALA A 13 10.19 -17.78 12.46
N TRP A 14 11.50 -18.03 12.54
CA TRP A 14 12.27 -18.55 11.41
C TRP A 14 11.89 -19.99 11.07
N GLU A 15 11.76 -20.85 12.08
CA GLU A 15 11.40 -22.26 11.92
C GLU A 15 9.98 -22.41 11.38
N LEU A 16 9.04 -21.60 11.87
CA LEU A 16 7.67 -21.57 11.35
C LEU A 16 7.62 -21.05 9.91
N TYR A 17 8.46 -20.09 9.57
CA TYR A 17 8.55 -19.58 8.20
C TYR A 17 9.10 -20.65 7.26
N GLN A 18 10.21 -21.30 7.63
CA GLN A 18 10.79 -22.39 6.84
C GLN A 18 9.79 -23.53 6.63
N ALA A 19 9.09 -23.95 7.69
CA ALA A 19 8.05 -24.99 7.59
C ALA A 19 6.92 -24.59 6.62
N LYS A 20 6.56 -23.30 6.56
CA LYS A 20 5.60 -22.79 5.59
C LYS A 20 6.14 -22.84 4.16
N ILE A 21 7.42 -22.51 3.91
CA ILE A 21 7.99 -22.66 2.56
C ILE A 21 8.03 -24.12 2.15
N ASP A 22 8.45 -25.01 3.03
CA ASP A 22 8.52 -26.46 2.75
C ASP A 22 7.14 -27.00 2.39
N GLN A 23 6.12 -26.66 3.20
CA GLN A 23 4.73 -27.03 2.90
C GLN A 23 4.25 -26.46 1.56
N SER A 24 4.63 -25.22 1.26
CA SER A 24 4.22 -24.53 0.04
C SER A 24 4.89 -25.14 -1.21
N ILE A 25 6.15 -25.58 -1.11
CA ILE A 25 6.84 -26.36 -2.15
C ILE A 25 6.12 -27.69 -2.40
N VAL A 26 5.75 -28.42 -1.34
CA VAL A 26 5.05 -29.72 -1.47
C VAL A 26 3.65 -29.55 -2.04
N THR A 27 2.94 -28.49 -1.65
CA THR A 27 1.55 -28.23 -2.10
C THR A 27 1.47 -27.44 -3.40
N GLY A 28 2.60 -27.03 -3.98
CA GLY A 28 2.65 -26.24 -5.21
C GLY A 28 2.08 -24.83 -5.06
N LYS A 29 2.01 -24.30 -3.84
CA LYS A 29 1.58 -22.92 -3.59
C LYS A 29 2.78 -21.97 -3.81
N PRO A 30 2.61 -20.85 -4.54
CA PRO A 30 3.74 -19.97 -4.85
C PRO A 30 4.05 -18.96 -3.73
N MET A 31 3.09 -18.67 -2.85
CA MET A 31 3.17 -17.58 -1.87
C MET A 31 3.04 -18.11 -0.44
N VAL A 32 3.85 -17.59 0.47
CA VAL A 32 3.88 -17.93 1.90
C VAL A 32 3.67 -16.69 2.77
N GLU A 33 3.04 -16.89 3.92
CA GLU A 33 2.91 -15.82 4.91
C GLU A 33 4.24 -15.49 5.58
N ARG A 34 4.49 -14.19 5.78
CA ARG A 34 5.60 -13.68 6.57
C ARG A 34 5.59 -14.19 8.02
N PRO A 35 6.78 -14.28 8.68
CA PRO A 35 6.90 -14.72 10.07
C PRO A 35 6.41 -13.71 11.12
N PHE A 36 6.00 -12.52 10.69
CA PHE A 36 5.50 -11.46 11.55
C PHE A 36 4.19 -10.92 11.00
N HIS A 37 3.45 -10.26 11.87
CA HIS A 37 2.24 -9.53 11.54
C HIS A 37 2.08 -8.37 12.52
N TYR A 38 1.02 -7.60 12.36
CA TYR A 38 0.77 -6.40 13.13
C TYR A 38 -0.58 -6.50 13.86
N GLU A 39 -0.71 -5.83 14.99
CA GLU A 39 -1.96 -5.72 15.74
C GLU A 39 -2.22 -4.26 16.07
N ASN A 40 -3.47 -3.82 15.86
CA ASN A 40 -3.91 -2.53 16.36
C ASN A 40 -4.14 -2.58 17.87
N THR A 41 -3.46 -1.70 18.59
CA THR A 41 -3.41 -1.68 20.06
C THR A 41 -4.74 -1.27 20.70
N GLU A 42 -5.61 -0.56 19.98
CA GLU A 42 -6.91 -0.10 20.46
C GLU A 42 -8.03 -1.12 20.19
N THR A 43 -7.98 -1.80 19.05
CA THR A 43 -9.06 -2.68 18.56
C THR A 43 -8.74 -4.17 18.64
N GLY A 44 -7.46 -4.54 18.77
CA GLY A 44 -6.99 -5.93 18.68
C GLY A 44 -7.04 -6.53 17.27
N GLN A 45 -7.37 -5.72 16.25
CA GLN A 45 -7.43 -6.19 14.86
C GLN A 45 -6.02 -6.54 14.36
N LEU A 46 -5.87 -7.73 13.77
CA LEU A 46 -4.62 -8.20 13.18
C LEU A 46 -4.51 -7.80 11.71
N TYR A 47 -3.30 -7.47 11.27
CA TYR A 47 -2.95 -7.16 9.88
C TYR A 47 -1.71 -7.93 9.45
N TYR A 48 -1.69 -8.44 8.22
CA TYR A 48 -0.47 -8.96 7.61
C TYR A 48 0.56 -7.85 7.41
N ASP A 49 0.13 -6.72 6.85
CA ASP A 49 0.98 -5.55 6.60
C ASP A 49 0.12 -4.28 6.46
N LEU A 50 0.77 -3.12 6.42
CA LEU A 50 0.13 -1.81 6.20
C LEU A 50 0.86 -1.05 5.09
N TYR A 51 0.08 -0.43 4.20
CA TYR A 51 0.61 0.30 3.05
C TYR A 51 0.03 1.72 2.98
N GLY A 52 0.88 2.67 2.58
CA GLY A 52 0.48 4.05 2.34
C GLY A 52 0.23 4.31 0.87
N CYS A 53 -0.77 5.14 0.55
CA CYS A 53 -0.95 5.72 -0.78
C CYS A 53 -0.95 7.24 -0.73
N LEU A 54 -0.42 7.87 -1.77
CA LEU A 54 -0.32 9.31 -1.93
C LEU A 54 -0.68 9.68 -3.37
N ALA A 55 -1.56 10.66 -3.53
CA ALA A 55 -1.88 11.26 -4.80
C ALA A 55 -1.82 12.78 -4.69
N TRP A 56 -1.18 13.40 -5.67
CA TRP A 56 -0.97 14.84 -5.67
C TRP A 56 -2.25 15.60 -6.02
N PRO A 57 -2.38 16.86 -5.55
CA PRO A 57 -3.45 17.75 -5.98
C PRO A 57 -3.54 17.84 -7.51
N SER A 58 -4.76 18.03 -8.03
CA SER A 58 -4.92 18.28 -9.46
C SER A 58 -4.48 19.71 -9.80
N GLU A 59 -4.21 19.97 -11.07
CA GLU A 59 -3.89 21.32 -11.53
C GLU A 59 -5.10 22.24 -11.36
N VAL A 60 -4.82 23.49 -10.98
CA VAL A 60 -5.81 24.57 -10.93
C VAL A 60 -5.92 25.14 -12.34
N SER A 61 -7.14 25.28 -12.84
CA SER A 61 -7.40 25.91 -14.13
C SER A 61 -8.39 27.05 -13.96
N ASP A 62 -8.54 27.91 -14.96
CA ASP A 62 -9.51 29.02 -14.93
C ASP A 62 -10.97 28.56 -14.73
N LYS A 63 -11.25 27.25 -14.91
CA LYS A 63 -12.59 26.65 -14.83
C LYS A 63 -12.80 25.80 -13.57
N ASP A 64 -11.75 25.42 -12.86
CA ASP A 64 -11.81 24.51 -11.71
C ASP A 64 -10.73 24.88 -10.69
N GLU A 65 -11.12 25.03 -9.43
CA GLU A 65 -10.22 25.32 -8.30
C GLU A 65 -9.23 24.18 -7.99
N GLY A 66 -9.33 23.06 -8.70
CA GLY A 66 -8.50 21.89 -8.49
C GLY A 66 -8.93 21.06 -7.28
N MET A 67 -8.77 19.76 -7.41
CA MET A 67 -9.04 18.79 -6.37
C MET A 67 -7.86 18.71 -5.40
N PRO A 68 -8.12 18.57 -4.09
CA PRO A 68 -7.06 18.38 -3.12
C PRO A 68 -6.31 17.08 -3.38
N GLY A 69 -5.04 17.05 -3.02
CA GLY A 69 -4.27 15.80 -2.95
C GLY A 69 -4.79 14.93 -1.82
N TYR A 70 -4.48 13.65 -1.90
CA TYR A 70 -5.01 12.62 -1.01
C TYR A 70 -3.89 11.74 -0.47
N ALA A 71 -3.94 11.40 0.81
CA ALA A 71 -3.07 10.38 1.39
C ALA A 71 -3.87 9.47 2.33
N ALA A 72 -3.53 8.19 2.35
CA ALA A 72 -4.19 7.23 3.22
C ALA A 72 -3.28 6.05 3.58
N VAL A 73 -3.64 5.36 4.66
CA VAL A 73 -3.04 4.07 5.04
C VAL A 73 -4.11 2.99 5.01
N VAL A 74 -3.79 1.90 4.32
CA VAL A 74 -4.62 0.71 4.19
C VAL A 74 -3.94 -0.45 4.89
N GLY A 75 -4.65 -1.10 5.80
CA GLY A 75 -4.22 -2.34 6.46
C GLY A 75 -4.72 -3.56 5.72
N ILE A 76 -3.87 -4.57 5.57
CA ILE A 76 -4.24 -5.87 5.02
C ILE A 76 -4.64 -6.79 6.16
N VAL A 77 -5.93 -7.04 6.31
CA VAL A 77 -6.54 -7.71 7.46
C VAL A 77 -6.12 -9.17 7.52
N LYS A 78 -5.59 -9.60 8.67
CA LYS A 78 -5.35 -11.02 8.98
C LYS A 78 -6.55 -11.60 9.71
N SER A 79 -7.40 -12.33 9.00
CA SER A 79 -8.55 -13.03 9.58
C SER A 79 -8.21 -14.46 9.96
N LYS A 80 -8.73 -14.93 11.10
CA LYS A 80 -8.64 -16.35 11.49
C LYS A 80 -9.50 -17.27 10.61
N LYS A 81 -10.47 -16.71 9.90
CA LYS A 81 -11.41 -17.47 9.04
C LYS A 81 -10.92 -17.59 7.60
N GLU A 82 -9.83 -16.94 7.25
CA GLU A 82 -9.33 -16.91 5.90
C GLU A 82 -8.40 -18.11 5.65
N GLU A 83 -8.82 -18.99 4.75
CA GLU A 83 -8.05 -20.18 4.37
C GLU A 83 -6.91 -19.86 3.38
N ASN A 84 -7.04 -18.76 2.62
CA ASN A 84 -6.03 -18.31 1.67
C ASN A 84 -5.63 -16.85 1.93
N PRO A 85 -4.41 -16.59 2.42
CA PRO A 85 -3.91 -15.24 2.70
C PRO A 85 -3.90 -14.28 1.50
N GLN A 86 -3.92 -14.79 0.26
CA GLN A 86 -4.01 -13.94 -0.96
C GLN A 86 -5.37 -13.24 -1.09
N ASN A 87 -6.41 -13.80 -0.46
CA ASN A 87 -7.76 -13.24 -0.49
C ASN A 87 -8.01 -12.18 0.57
N ALA A 88 -6.96 -11.77 1.29
CA ALA A 88 -7.04 -10.87 2.43
C ALA A 88 -7.90 -9.65 2.17
N LEU A 89 -8.63 -9.24 3.22
CA LEU A 89 -9.46 -8.05 3.20
C LEU A 89 -8.57 -6.81 3.38
N PHE A 90 -8.98 -5.72 2.77
CA PHE A 90 -8.34 -4.42 2.87
C PHE A 90 -9.21 -3.52 3.75
N GLN A 91 -8.57 -2.81 4.67
CA GLN A 91 -9.25 -1.86 5.54
C GLN A 91 -8.57 -0.51 5.45
N LEU A 92 -9.33 0.51 5.05
CA LEU A 92 -8.91 1.90 5.12
C LEU A 92 -8.84 2.31 6.60
N LEU A 93 -7.64 2.56 7.10
CA LEU A 93 -7.40 2.89 8.50
C LEU A 93 -7.57 4.38 8.76
N ILE A 94 -6.95 5.20 7.91
CA ILE A 94 -7.00 6.65 7.97
C ILE A 94 -6.82 7.25 6.59
N GLU A 95 -7.39 8.42 6.39
CA GLU A 95 -7.21 9.23 5.19
C GLU A 95 -7.12 10.72 5.53
N THR A 96 -6.50 11.48 4.64
CA THR A 96 -6.35 12.94 4.75
C THR A 96 -6.33 13.54 3.35
N GLU A 97 -6.75 14.79 3.24
CA GLU A 97 -6.68 15.56 2.00
C GLU A 97 -6.08 16.94 2.26
N SER A 98 -5.38 17.49 1.26
CA SER A 98 -4.82 18.85 1.32
C SER A 98 -4.57 19.38 -0.09
N LYS A 99 -4.91 20.65 -0.33
CA LYS A 99 -4.53 21.37 -1.55
C LYS A 99 -3.04 21.76 -1.56
N ASP A 100 -2.43 21.92 -0.38
CA ASP A 100 -1.02 22.28 -0.21
C ASP A 100 -0.14 21.03 -0.08
N VAL A 101 0.90 20.95 -0.92
CA VAL A 101 1.79 19.78 -1.04
C VAL A 101 2.65 19.59 0.23
N PRO A 102 3.35 20.61 0.76
CA PRO A 102 4.05 20.49 2.05
C PRO A 102 3.16 20.05 3.21
N THR A 103 1.93 20.56 3.29
CA THR A 103 0.96 20.13 4.31
C THR A 103 0.57 18.66 4.15
N LEU A 104 0.34 18.21 2.91
CA LEU A 104 0.06 16.81 2.61
C LEU A 104 1.21 15.89 3.05
N LEU A 105 2.45 16.27 2.73
CA LEU A 105 3.65 15.53 3.13
C LEU A 105 3.83 15.48 4.65
N ASN A 106 3.58 16.58 5.36
CA ASN A 106 3.57 16.60 6.82
C ASN A 106 2.53 15.63 7.40
N ASN A 107 1.34 15.54 6.77
CA ASN A 107 0.32 14.60 7.21
C ASN A 107 0.74 13.14 6.94
N CYS A 108 1.40 12.85 5.81
CA CYS A 108 2.01 11.54 5.56
C CYS A 108 3.00 11.15 6.67
N LEU A 109 3.89 12.06 7.06
CA LEU A 109 4.85 11.81 8.15
C LEU A 109 4.16 11.49 9.47
N LYS A 110 3.18 12.30 9.87
CA LYS A 110 2.40 12.08 11.10
C LYS A 110 1.68 10.73 11.09
N ILE A 111 1.02 10.42 9.96
CA ILE A 111 0.25 9.19 9.81
C ILE A 111 1.17 7.96 9.85
N ARG A 112 2.32 7.97 9.14
CA ARG A 112 3.22 6.80 9.18
C ARG A 112 3.76 6.55 10.58
N GLU A 113 4.10 7.61 11.33
CA GLU A 113 4.55 7.50 12.72
C GLU A 113 3.45 6.92 13.62
N GLU A 114 2.22 7.39 13.47
CA GLU A 114 1.05 6.89 14.22
C GLU A 114 0.79 5.40 13.97
N TYR A 115 1.03 4.93 12.74
CA TYR A 115 0.77 3.56 12.30
C TYR A 115 2.02 2.66 12.26
N GLY A 116 3.08 3.03 13.00
CA GLY A 116 4.16 2.11 13.34
C GLY A 116 5.37 2.15 12.42
N TYR A 117 5.57 3.23 11.68
CA TYR A 117 6.81 3.48 10.95
C TYR A 117 8.04 3.22 11.85
N GLY A 118 8.99 2.42 11.35
CA GLY A 118 10.19 2.01 12.08
C GLY A 118 10.06 0.73 12.92
N LEU A 119 8.87 0.16 13.11
CA LEU A 119 8.71 -1.16 13.78
C LEU A 119 9.28 -2.33 12.95
N HIS A 120 9.35 -2.16 11.64
CA HIS A 120 9.99 -3.05 10.69
C HIS A 120 10.64 -2.21 9.58
N PRO A 121 11.79 -2.61 9.01
CA PRO A 121 12.49 -1.79 8.02
C PRO A 121 11.63 -1.32 6.85
N ASN A 122 10.69 -2.17 6.40
CA ASN A 122 9.87 -1.92 5.21
C ASN A 122 8.50 -1.29 5.53
N LEU A 123 8.09 -1.23 6.81
CA LEU A 123 6.75 -0.80 7.18
C LEU A 123 6.57 0.71 6.96
N LEU A 124 5.64 1.07 6.05
CA LEU A 124 5.33 2.47 5.69
C LEU A 124 6.57 3.29 5.28
N GLN A 125 7.57 2.62 4.73
CA GLN A 125 8.79 3.26 4.24
C GLN A 125 8.55 4.05 2.95
N ALA A 126 7.69 3.51 2.07
CA ALA A 126 7.31 4.12 0.81
C ALA A 126 5.78 4.27 0.70
N TRP A 127 5.37 5.23 -0.11
CA TRP A 127 3.98 5.52 -0.44
C TRP A 127 3.72 5.20 -1.90
N PHE A 128 2.66 4.46 -2.19
CA PHE A 128 2.21 4.23 -3.56
C PHE A 128 1.61 5.51 -4.13
N GLY A 129 2.19 6.03 -5.20
CA GLY A 129 1.80 7.32 -5.76
C GLY A 129 2.54 7.68 -7.03
N ASP A 130 2.37 8.92 -7.48
CA ASP A 130 3.04 9.44 -8.68
C ASP A 130 4.45 9.94 -8.31
N PRO A 131 5.53 9.26 -8.75
CA PRO A 131 6.89 9.65 -8.41
C PRO A 131 7.43 10.79 -9.28
N GLU A 132 6.73 11.19 -10.35
CA GLU A 132 7.22 12.15 -11.36
C GLU A 132 6.67 13.56 -11.15
N ARG A 133 5.48 13.70 -10.55
CA ARG A 133 4.93 15.00 -10.19
C ARG A 133 5.52 15.53 -8.89
N PHE A 134 5.73 16.85 -8.84
CA PHE A 134 6.27 17.57 -7.67
C PHE A 134 7.65 17.07 -7.17
N VAL A 135 8.46 16.43 -8.02
CA VAL A 135 9.79 15.88 -7.67
C VAL A 135 10.68 16.91 -6.98
N THR A 136 10.78 18.13 -7.52
CA THR A 136 11.63 19.19 -6.91
C THR A 136 11.13 19.58 -5.52
N THR A 137 9.81 19.69 -5.33
CA THR A 137 9.22 20.01 -4.04
C THR A 137 9.47 18.89 -3.03
N LEU A 138 9.30 17.64 -3.46
CA LEU A 138 9.59 16.46 -2.64
C LEU A 138 11.08 16.38 -2.27
N ALA A 139 12.00 16.64 -3.20
CA ALA A 139 13.44 16.64 -2.96
C ALA A 139 13.83 17.69 -1.91
N LEU A 140 13.39 18.94 -2.09
CA LEU A 140 13.64 20.02 -1.12
C LEU A 140 13.02 19.74 0.25
N TYR A 141 11.87 19.06 0.28
CA TYR A 141 11.25 18.63 1.53
C TYR A 141 12.07 17.54 2.20
N ASN A 142 12.49 16.51 1.45
CA ASN A 142 13.28 15.39 1.95
C ASN A 142 14.67 15.82 2.43
N GLU A 143 15.34 16.77 1.78
CA GLU A 143 16.61 17.33 2.27
C GLU A 143 16.50 17.83 3.72
N LYS A 144 15.39 18.52 4.04
CA LYS A 144 15.12 19.01 5.40
C LYS A 144 14.86 17.86 6.38
N GLN A 145 14.12 16.83 5.96
CA GLN A 145 13.83 15.67 6.80
C GLN A 145 15.08 14.83 7.06
N ILE A 146 15.92 14.64 6.04
CA ILE A 146 17.18 13.89 6.12
C ILE A 146 18.16 14.62 7.04
N ALA A 147 18.26 15.94 6.94
CA ALA A 147 19.09 16.73 7.85
C ALA A 147 18.67 16.59 9.32
N ALA A 148 17.37 16.34 9.59
CA ALA A 148 16.84 16.21 10.94
C ALA A 148 16.87 14.77 11.49
N GLY A 149 16.64 13.76 10.63
CA GLY A 149 16.40 12.37 11.07
C GLY A 149 17.13 11.29 10.24
N GLY A 150 18.04 11.68 9.36
CA GLY A 150 18.78 10.79 8.46
C GLY A 150 17.94 10.27 7.29
N GLU A 151 18.55 9.42 6.46
CA GLU A 151 17.94 8.91 5.20
C GLU A 151 16.57 8.28 5.39
N LYS A 152 16.35 7.57 6.50
CA LYS A 152 15.08 6.91 6.79
C LYS A 152 13.93 7.92 6.96
N ALA A 153 14.22 9.15 7.41
CA ALA A 153 13.21 10.17 7.57
C ALA A 153 12.61 10.66 6.23
N ALA A 154 13.23 10.37 5.09
CA ALA A 154 12.70 10.75 3.78
C ALA A 154 11.33 10.13 3.49
N VAL A 155 10.51 10.85 2.71
CA VAL A 155 9.28 10.31 2.10
C VAL A 155 9.66 9.74 0.75
N LEU A 156 9.53 8.42 0.61
CA LEU A 156 9.72 7.72 -0.65
C LEU A 156 8.38 7.50 -1.33
N ILE A 157 8.32 7.71 -2.64
CA ILE A 157 7.13 7.47 -3.46
C ILE A 157 7.50 6.41 -4.50
N ILE A 158 6.67 5.38 -4.59
CA ILE A 158 6.81 4.31 -5.58
C ILE A 158 5.60 4.31 -6.52
N PRO A 159 5.80 4.09 -7.82
CA PRO A 159 4.70 4.01 -8.76
C PRO A 159 3.85 2.77 -8.47
N PRO A 160 2.52 2.87 -8.53
CA PRO A 160 1.65 1.71 -8.62
C PRO A 160 1.95 0.85 -9.86
N ASP A 161 1.46 -0.39 -9.87
CA ASP A 161 1.39 -1.20 -11.09
C ASP A 161 0.57 -0.47 -12.16
N ASP A 162 0.93 -0.65 -13.43
CA ASP A 162 0.34 0.03 -14.59
C ASP A 162 0.45 1.57 -14.58
N PHE A 163 1.33 2.17 -13.76
CA PHE A 163 1.45 3.63 -13.67
C PHE A 163 1.71 4.33 -15.01
N TYR A 164 2.46 3.69 -15.91
CA TYR A 164 2.77 4.23 -17.24
C TYR A 164 1.73 3.87 -18.32
N ASP A 165 0.67 3.11 -17.97
CA ASP A 165 -0.42 2.84 -18.90
C ASP A 165 -1.33 4.07 -19.04
N THR A 166 -1.66 4.40 -20.28
CA THR A 166 -2.70 5.37 -20.66
C THR A 166 -4.06 5.11 -19.99
N LYS A 167 -4.39 3.86 -19.67
CA LYS A 167 -5.67 3.45 -19.05
C LYS A 167 -5.58 3.23 -17.54
N ARG A 168 -4.51 3.67 -16.89
CA ARG A 168 -4.28 3.44 -15.45
C ARG A 168 -5.47 3.82 -14.57
N PHE A 169 -6.12 4.97 -14.83
CA PHE A 169 -7.26 5.42 -14.03
C PHE A 169 -8.43 4.44 -14.11
N ASP A 170 -8.77 3.97 -15.32
CA ASP A 170 -9.82 2.97 -15.52
C ASP A 170 -9.47 1.65 -14.85
N ASN A 171 -8.21 1.20 -14.94
CA ASN A 171 -7.73 -0.02 -14.30
C ASN A 171 -7.87 0.08 -12.77
N TYR A 172 -7.43 1.19 -12.18
CA TYR A 172 -7.49 1.43 -10.73
C TYR A 172 -8.94 1.49 -10.23
N VAL A 173 -9.81 2.17 -10.95
CA VAL A 173 -11.25 2.20 -10.65
C VAL A 173 -11.84 0.81 -10.69
N ARG A 174 -11.53 0.01 -11.72
CA ARG A 174 -12.06 -1.35 -11.86
C ARG A 174 -11.60 -2.25 -10.72
N SER A 175 -10.31 -2.21 -10.38
CA SER A 175 -9.75 -2.94 -9.25
C SER A 175 -10.43 -2.55 -7.94
N LEU A 176 -10.54 -1.24 -7.65
CA LEU A 176 -11.17 -0.76 -6.43
C LEU A 176 -12.66 -1.15 -6.35
N ARG A 177 -13.42 -0.96 -7.44
CA ARG A 177 -14.84 -1.37 -7.51
C ARG A 177 -15.00 -2.87 -7.31
N SER A 178 -14.12 -3.70 -7.87
CA SER A 178 -14.17 -5.15 -7.71
C SER A 178 -14.09 -5.59 -6.24
N CYS A 179 -13.41 -4.81 -5.39
CA CYS A 179 -13.30 -5.06 -3.96
C CYS A 179 -14.44 -4.46 -3.13
N ILE A 180 -15.29 -3.61 -3.69
CA ILE A 180 -16.40 -2.96 -2.96
C ILE A 180 -17.75 -3.60 -3.30
N MET A 181 -17.81 -4.43 -4.35
CA MET A 181 -19.06 -5.05 -4.78
C MET A 181 -19.64 -5.95 -3.67
N PRO A 182 -20.97 -5.90 -3.40
CA PRO A 182 -21.59 -6.70 -2.35
C PRO A 182 -21.36 -8.21 -2.44
N SER A 183 -21.18 -8.73 -3.65
CA SER A 183 -20.92 -10.15 -3.89
C SER A 183 -19.49 -10.59 -3.56
N ASN A 184 -18.55 -9.63 -3.42
CA ASN A 184 -17.13 -9.89 -3.17
C ASN A 184 -16.47 -8.72 -2.42
N THR A 185 -17.07 -8.31 -1.30
CA THR A 185 -16.57 -7.18 -0.52
C THR A 185 -15.24 -7.55 0.13
N ARG A 186 -14.15 -7.03 -0.42
CA ARG A 186 -12.79 -7.13 0.11
C ARG A 186 -12.29 -5.82 0.70
N PHE A 187 -12.84 -4.67 0.34
CA PHE A 187 -12.39 -3.35 0.82
C PHE A 187 -13.41 -2.72 1.78
N TYR A 188 -12.95 -2.35 2.98
CA TYR A 188 -13.75 -1.72 4.01
C TYR A 188 -13.26 -0.31 4.30
N PHE A 189 -14.15 0.68 4.21
CA PHE A 189 -13.83 2.09 4.44
C PHE A 189 -13.65 2.44 5.93
N GLY A 190 -14.14 1.62 6.85
CA GLY A 190 -14.13 1.95 8.28
C GLY A 190 -15.01 3.18 8.57
N LYS A 191 -14.44 4.18 9.26
CA LYS A 191 -15.10 5.47 9.59
C LYS A 191 -14.71 6.60 8.61
N ASN A 192 -13.95 6.26 7.57
CA ASN A 192 -13.41 7.19 6.61
C ASN A 192 -14.45 7.47 5.50
N GLU A 193 -14.63 8.74 5.13
CA GLU A 193 -15.72 9.18 4.25
C GLU A 193 -15.23 9.93 2.99
N ILE A 194 -14.00 10.44 2.94
CA ILE A 194 -13.43 11.15 1.78
C ILE A 194 -13.45 10.23 0.55
N LEU A 195 -12.72 9.11 0.58
CA LEU A 195 -12.67 8.18 -0.56
C LEU A 195 -14.06 7.66 -0.94
N LYS A 196 -14.87 7.33 0.08
CA LYS A 196 -16.23 6.82 -0.12
C LYS A 196 -17.13 7.83 -0.85
N ASN A 197 -17.00 9.11 -0.53
CA ASN A 197 -17.73 10.19 -1.20
C ASN A 197 -17.17 10.44 -2.62
N ARG A 198 -15.85 10.46 -2.80
CA ARG A 198 -15.23 10.62 -4.13
C ARG A 198 -15.59 9.52 -5.10
N LEU A 199 -15.69 8.27 -4.64
CA LEU A 199 -16.14 7.15 -5.46
C LEU A 199 -17.60 7.26 -5.91
N ARG A 200 -18.45 7.94 -5.14
CA ARG A 200 -19.84 8.20 -5.52
C ARG A 200 -19.95 9.33 -6.54
N GLU A 201 -19.16 10.38 -6.39
CA GLU A 201 -19.11 11.51 -7.33
C GLU A 201 -18.49 11.10 -8.68
N PHE A 202 -17.53 10.18 -8.67
CA PHE A 202 -16.89 9.59 -9.83
C PHE A 202 -16.37 10.61 -10.84
N ARG A 203 -15.52 11.53 -10.37
CA ARG A 203 -14.82 12.50 -11.22
C ARG A 203 -13.62 11.85 -11.90
N ASP A 204 -13.42 12.15 -13.18
CA ASP A 204 -12.24 11.67 -13.91
C ASP A 204 -10.96 12.22 -13.26
N LYS A 205 -9.94 11.38 -13.15
CA LYS A 205 -8.62 11.70 -12.56
C LYS A 205 -8.68 12.25 -11.13
N ASP A 206 -9.69 11.88 -10.35
CA ASP A 206 -9.78 12.22 -8.93
C ASP A 206 -8.54 11.69 -8.16
N PRO A 207 -7.79 12.54 -7.44
CA PRO A 207 -6.61 12.13 -6.69
C PRO A 207 -6.87 11.02 -5.67
N ALA A 208 -8.01 11.04 -4.96
CA ALA A 208 -8.32 10.01 -3.98
C ALA A 208 -8.48 8.63 -4.65
N VAL A 209 -9.15 8.61 -5.81
CA VAL A 209 -9.36 7.39 -6.60
C VAL A 209 -8.04 6.91 -7.21
N LEU A 210 -7.19 7.82 -7.71
CA LEU A 210 -5.86 7.48 -8.21
C LEU A 210 -4.96 6.86 -7.13
N GLY A 211 -4.90 7.48 -5.95
CA GLY A 211 -4.06 7.03 -4.85
C GLY A 211 -4.52 5.69 -4.28
N ALA A 212 -5.76 5.63 -3.80
CA ALA A 212 -6.28 4.41 -3.18
C ALA A 212 -6.48 3.29 -4.20
N GLY A 213 -6.97 3.63 -5.41
CA GLY A 213 -7.16 2.66 -6.49
C GLY A 213 -5.86 2.09 -7.01
N GLY A 214 -4.82 2.92 -7.19
CA GLY A 214 -3.48 2.46 -7.60
C GLY A 214 -2.86 1.54 -6.56
N LEU A 215 -2.98 1.88 -5.27
CA LEU A 215 -2.53 0.99 -4.19
C LEU A 215 -3.28 -0.35 -4.22
N VAL A 216 -4.61 -0.33 -4.24
CA VAL A 216 -5.41 -1.57 -4.27
C VAL A 216 -5.10 -2.41 -5.50
N HIS A 217 -4.94 -1.78 -6.66
CA HIS A 217 -4.56 -2.45 -7.90
C HIS A 217 -3.20 -3.16 -7.77
N SER A 218 -2.19 -2.48 -7.20
CA SER A 218 -0.86 -3.05 -7.00
C SER A 218 -0.87 -4.20 -5.98
N LEU A 219 -1.63 -4.03 -4.89
CA LEU A 219 -1.80 -5.04 -3.86
C LEU A 219 -2.47 -6.31 -4.40
N LEU A 220 -3.51 -6.17 -5.23
CA LEU A 220 -4.17 -7.30 -5.88
C LEU A 220 -3.25 -8.03 -6.87
N SER A 221 -2.34 -7.30 -7.52
CA SER A 221 -1.45 -7.86 -8.55
C SER A 221 -0.26 -8.59 -7.93
N ARG A 222 0.34 -8.03 -6.88
CA ARG A 222 1.60 -8.54 -6.32
C ARG A 222 1.44 -9.34 -5.03
N CYS A 223 0.33 -9.17 -4.30
CA CYS A 223 0.15 -9.73 -2.96
C CYS A 223 1.32 -9.41 -2.01
N GLU A 224 1.78 -8.15 -1.98
CA GLU A 224 3.05 -7.75 -1.33
C GLU A 224 3.16 -8.09 0.17
N TRP A 225 2.07 -8.48 0.84
CA TRP A 225 2.07 -8.92 2.24
C TRP A 225 2.48 -10.40 2.42
N LEU A 226 2.74 -11.11 1.32
CA LEU A 226 3.24 -12.49 1.28
C LEU A 226 4.62 -12.52 0.63
N ASP A 227 5.39 -13.56 0.93
CA ASP A 227 6.68 -13.80 0.31
C ASP A 227 6.56 -14.92 -0.73
N GLN A 228 7.37 -14.85 -1.79
CA GLN A 228 7.44 -15.91 -2.79
C GLN A 228 8.25 -17.09 -2.24
N THR A 229 7.81 -18.31 -2.54
CA THR A 229 8.50 -19.54 -2.12
C THR A 229 9.80 -19.84 -2.85
N ARG A 230 9.98 -19.28 -4.05
CA ARG A 230 11.19 -19.39 -4.83
C ARG A 230 11.63 -17.99 -5.24
N GLU A 231 12.91 -17.70 -5.14
CA GLU A 231 13.49 -16.60 -5.91
C GLU A 231 13.21 -16.89 -7.40
N ASN A 232 12.94 -15.85 -8.20
CA ASN A 232 12.72 -15.98 -9.64
C ASN A 232 13.93 -16.68 -10.30
N ALA A 233 13.91 -18.00 -10.37
CA ALA A 233 14.80 -18.76 -11.22
C ALA A 233 14.30 -18.53 -12.63
N PHE A 234 14.87 -17.54 -13.31
CA PHE A 234 14.82 -17.50 -14.77
C PHE A 234 15.44 -18.82 -15.23
N ASN A 235 14.61 -19.79 -15.60
CA ASN A 235 15.06 -20.91 -16.41
C ASN A 235 15.40 -20.29 -17.78
N ILE A 236 16.67 -19.95 -17.97
CA ILE A 236 17.20 -19.75 -19.31
C ILE A 236 17.20 -21.17 -19.89
N GLU A 237 16.16 -21.52 -20.63
CA GLU A 237 16.22 -22.66 -21.54
C GLU A 237 17.29 -22.29 -22.56
N GLU A 238 18.51 -22.80 -22.38
CA GLU A 238 19.50 -22.82 -23.45
C GLU A 238 18.88 -23.67 -24.57
N GLU A 239 18.34 -23.01 -25.59
CA GLU A 239 18.05 -23.66 -26.87
C GLU A 239 19.39 -24.23 -27.38
N GLU A 240 19.60 -25.53 -27.15
CA GLU A 240 20.65 -26.29 -27.82
C GLU A 240 20.40 -26.15 -29.33
N LEU A 241 21.15 -25.24 -29.96
CA LEU A 241 21.31 -25.18 -31.40
C LEU A 241 21.89 -26.54 -31.83
N VAL A 242 21.00 -27.43 -32.25
CA VAL A 242 21.34 -28.67 -32.94
C VAL A 242 22.14 -28.29 -34.19
N GLN A 243 23.39 -28.74 -34.21
CA GLN A 243 24.38 -28.56 -35.28
C GLN A 243 23.93 -29.17 -36.61
#